data_AF-A0A6J8EJF8-F1
#
_entry.id   AF-A0A6J8EJF8-F1
#
_cell.length_a   1.000
_cell.length_b   1.000
_cell.length_c   1.000
_cell.angle_alpha   90.00
_cell.angle_beta   90.00
_cell.angle_gamma   90.00
#
_symmetry.space_group_name_H-M   'P 1'
#
loop_
_entity.id
_entity.type
_entity.pdbx_description
1 polymer ?
#
loop_
_entity_poly.entity_id
_entity_poly.type
_entity_poly.pdbx_seq_one_letter_code
_entity_poly.pdbx_strand_id
1 'polypeptide(L)'
;MVLNNEQAVDEYLGMIELNKSNEEDWSVLNQFISKKECLDNIKDLENNKSPGIDGLGKGLWIKIRYKDIKSKIQVNGMLTEEILITRSVRQGCPLSMNLYALAIETFANSIRTNKNIKGINIPNLKEPIQLFQHVDDCTTITTDIKDYSLFMNEFEKFGKASGANIARN
;
A
#
# COMPACT_ATOMS: atom_id res chain seq x y z
N MET A 1 3.44 34.19 27.71
CA MET A 1 4.50 34.30 26.69
C MET A 1 4.57 32.94 26.03
N VAL A 2 3.82 32.74 24.95
CA VAL A 2 3.76 31.46 24.22
C VAL A 2 5.05 31.39 23.42
N LEU A 3 5.92 30.44 23.73
CA LEU A 3 7.12 30.19 22.93
C LEU A 3 6.65 29.83 21.51
N ASN A 4 7.21 30.50 20.50
CA ASN A 4 6.92 30.24 19.09
C ASN A 4 7.29 28.80 18.76
N ASN A 5 6.28 27.93 18.74
CA ASN A 5 6.41 26.48 18.57
C ASN A 5 7.08 26.11 17.24
N GLU A 6 6.98 26.96 16.22
CA GLU A 6 7.62 26.76 14.91
C GLU A 6 9.15 26.82 15.01
N GLN A 7 9.70 27.76 15.78
CA GLN A 7 11.15 27.89 15.95
C GLN A 7 11.76 26.68 16.68
N ALA A 8 11.04 26.15 17.68
CA ALA A 8 11.44 24.95 18.40
C ALA A 8 11.35 23.69 17.52
N VAL A 9 10.37 23.62 16.61
CA VAL A 9 10.25 22.54 15.62
C VAL A 9 11.38 22.63 14.60
N ASP A 10 11.70 23.81 14.09
CA ASP A 10 12.78 24.02 13.12
C ASP A 10 14.17 23.73 13.72
N GLU A 11 14.42 24.12 14.97
CA GLU A 11 15.64 23.76 15.69
C GLU A 11 15.75 22.24 15.89
N TYR A 12 14.65 21.59 16.29
CA TYR A 12 14.61 20.13 16.47
C TYR A 12 14.82 19.39 15.14
N LEU A 13 14.16 19.81 14.06
CA LEU A 13 14.34 19.23 12.73
C LEU A 13 15.74 19.50 12.18
N GLY A 14 16.33 20.65 12.49
CA GLY A 14 17.71 21.00 12.12
C GLY A 14 18.77 20.17 12.84
N MET A 15 18.46 19.62 14.03
CA MET A 15 19.32 18.68 14.75
C MET A 15 19.29 17.26 14.17
N ILE A 16 18.28 16.92 13.37
CA ILE A 16 18.16 15.59 12.75
C ILE A 16 18.84 15.65 11.38
N GLU A 17 20.00 15.01 11.25
CA GLU A 17 20.61 14.75 9.94
C GLU A 17 19.75 13.72 9.18
N LEU A 18 18.71 14.19 8.50
CA LEU A 18 17.99 13.40 7.51
C LEU A 18 18.78 13.44 6.21
N ASN A 19 19.23 12.28 5.75
CA ASN A 19 19.69 12.13 4.36
C ASN A 19 18.51 12.44 3.45
N LYS A 20 18.43 13.67 2.94
CA LYS A 20 17.42 14.06 1.95
C LYS A 20 17.71 13.26 0.68
N SER A 21 16.76 12.39 0.32
CA SER A 21 16.78 11.67 -0.96
C SER A 21 16.98 12.66 -2.10
N ASN A 22 17.85 12.32 -3.04
CA ASN A 22 18.16 13.17 -4.19
C ASN A 22 17.04 13.09 -5.25
N GLU A 23 17.06 13.97 -6.26
CA GLU A 23 16.04 13.96 -7.33
C GLU A 23 15.98 12.63 -8.10
N GLU A 24 17.10 11.91 -8.20
CA GLU A 24 17.15 10.59 -8.84
C GLU A 24 16.43 9.52 -8.01
N ASP A 25 16.57 9.53 -6.68
CA ASP A 25 15.87 8.64 -5.76
C ASP A 25 14.36 8.85 -5.87
N TRP A 26 13.92 10.11 -5.93
CA TRP A 26 12.50 10.44 -6.13
C TRP A 26 11.99 9.98 -7.49
N SER A 27 12.82 10.11 -8.53
CA SER A 27 12.48 9.63 -9.87
C SER A 27 12.30 8.11 -9.88
N VAL A 28 13.15 7.37 -9.16
CA VAL A 28 13.03 5.91 -9.00
C VAL A 28 11.79 5.52 -8.20
N LEU A 29 11.54 6.18 -7.06
CA LEU A 29 10.39 5.89 -6.18
C LEU A 29 9.03 6.16 -6.84
N ASN A 30 8.98 7.06 -7.84
CA ASN A 30 7.77 7.36 -8.58
C ASN A 30 7.54 6.45 -9.80
N GLN A 31 8.42 5.47 -10.05
CA GLN A 31 8.21 4.49 -11.12
C GLN A 31 7.17 3.44 -10.70
N PHE A 32 6.69 2.68 -11.69
CA PHE A 32 5.84 1.53 -11.44
C PHE A 32 6.55 0.51 -10.55
N ILE A 33 5.86 0.06 -9.50
CA ILE A 33 6.40 -0.99 -8.65
C ILE A 33 6.53 -2.26 -9.48
N SER A 34 7.78 -2.72 -9.67
CA SER A 34 8.05 -3.89 -10.50
C SER A 34 8.07 -5.18 -9.68
N LYS A 35 7.73 -6.33 -10.29
CA LYS A 35 7.89 -7.63 -9.62
C LYS A 35 9.32 -7.86 -9.10
N LYS A 36 10.32 -7.36 -9.84
CA LYS A 36 11.73 -7.44 -9.46
C LYS A 36 11.99 -6.62 -8.20
N GLU A 37 11.52 -5.39 -8.15
CA GLU A 37 11.60 -4.51 -6.98
C GLU A 37 10.90 -5.13 -5.77
N CYS A 38 9.71 -5.73 -5.91
CA CYS A 38 9.06 -6.44 -4.81
C CYS A 38 9.92 -7.60 -4.31
N LEU A 39 10.51 -8.37 -5.23
CA LEU A 39 11.38 -9.49 -4.89
C LEU A 39 12.67 -9.02 -4.21
N ASP A 40 13.27 -7.94 -4.70
CA ASP A 40 14.52 -7.40 -4.17
C ASP A 40 14.27 -6.74 -2.80
N ASN A 41 13.20 -5.97 -2.63
CA ASN A 41 12.74 -5.49 -1.31
C ASN A 41 12.50 -6.65 -0.33
N ILE A 42 11.81 -7.72 -0.75
CA ILE A 42 11.65 -8.92 0.08
C ILE A 42 13.01 -9.56 0.36
N LYS A 43 13.98 -9.54 -0.56
CA LYS A 43 15.34 -10.08 -0.33
C LYS A 43 16.23 -9.17 0.50
N ASP A 44 15.88 -7.90 0.67
CA ASP A 44 16.71 -6.89 1.35
C ASP A 44 16.21 -6.52 2.75
N LEU A 45 15.02 -6.99 3.19
CA LEU A 45 14.63 -6.89 4.62
C LEU A 45 15.76 -7.37 5.54
N GLU A 46 16.01 -6.81 6.72
CA GLU A 46 17.14 -7.34 7.51
C GLU A 46 16.83 -8.76 8.04
N ASN A 47 17.79 -9.69 7.91
CA ASN A 47 17.69 -11.01 8.58
C ASN A 47 17.71 -10.79 10.11
N ASN A 48 16.92 -11.55 10.87
CA ASN A 48 16.62 -11.29 12.28
C ASN A 48 15.83 -10.00 12.56
N LYS A 49 15.42 -9.26 11.52
CA LYS A 49 14.30 -8.33 11.57
C LYS A 49 13.14 -8.90 10.77
N SER A 50 12.59 -9.98 11.29
CA SER A 50 11.14 -9.98 11.33
C SER A 50 10.70 -9.13 12.52
N PRO A 51 9.47 -8.65 12.53
CA PRO A 51 8.86 -8.15 13.76
C PRO A 51 8.67 -9.31 14.75
N GLY A 52 9.77 -9.81 15.33
CA GLY A 52 9.82 -11.03 16.15
C GLY A 52 11.23 -11.61 16.30
N ILE A 53 11.50 -12.24 17.45
CA ILE A 53 12.82 -12.64 17.98
C ILE A 53 13.36 -14.00 17.46
N ASP A 54 12.74 -14.58 16.44
CA ASP A 54 12.80 -16.01 16.09
C ASP A 54 13.65 -16.36 14.86
N GLY A 55 14.28 -15.39 14.19
CA GLY A 55 15.38 -15.65 13.25
C GLY A 55 15.07 -16.45 11.97
N LEU A 56 13.79 -16.62 11.62
CA LEU A 56 13.39 -17.33 10.40
C LEU A 56 13.60 -16.46 9.13
N GLY A 57 13.82 -17.10 7.97
CA GLY A 57 14.03 -16.42 6.68
C GLY A 57 12.74 -15.90 6.03
N LYS A 58 12.83 -14.90 5.16
CA LYS A 58 11.71 -14.04 4.73
C LYS A 58 10.64 -14.70 3.86
N GLY A 59 11.04 -15.58 2.94
CA GLY A 59 10.11 -16.42 2.18
C GLY A 59 9.47 -17.52 3.02
N LEU A 60 10.14 -17.90 4.11
CA LEU A 60 9.63 -18.84 5.11
C LEU A 60 8.62 -18.14 6.04
N TRP A 61 8.78 -16.85 6.35
CA TRP A 61 7.85 -16.05 7.14
C TRP A 61 6.46 -15.92 6.52
N ILE A 62 6.36 -15.57 5.23
CA ILE A 62 5.06 -15.54 4.53
C ILE A 62 4.42 -16.93 4.56
N LYS A 63 5.20 -17.97 4.26
CA LYS A 63 4.71 -19.36 4.27
C LYS A 63 4.32 -19.86 5.66
N ILE A 64 4.96 -19.42 6.73
CA ILE A 64 4.64 -19.84 8.11
C ILE A 64 3.48 -19.02 8.68
N ARG A 65 3.46 -17.72 8.41
CA ARG A 65 2.49 -16.81 9.04
C ARG A 65 1.19 -16.66 8.26
N TYR A 66 1.23 -16.89 6.94
CA TYR A 66 0.10 -16.67 6.03
C TYR A 66 -0.42 -17.93 5.30
N LYS A 67 0.18 -19.11 5.53
CA LYS A 67 -0.36 -20.38 5.02
C LYS A 67 -1.19 -21.08 6.08
N ASP A 68 -2.37 -21.58 5.70
CA ASP A 68 -3.27 -22.38 6.54
C ASP A 68 -3.54 -21.76 7.93
N ILE A 69 -3.60 -20.42 7.98
CA ILE A 69 -3.75 -19.69 9.23
C ILE A 69 -5.11 -20.00 9.84
N LYS A 70 -5.15 -20.27 11.13
CA LYS A 70 -6.38 -20.35 11.91
C LYS A 70 -6.47 -19.21 12.91
N SER A 71 -7.69 -18.75 13.19
CA SER A 71 -7.96 -17.76 14.25
C SER A 71 -9.21 -18.17 15.04
N LYS A 72 -9.30 -17.69 16.27
CA LYS A 72 -10.50 -17.79 17.11
C LYS A 72 -11.06 -16.39 17.34
N ILE A 73 -12.38 -16.28 17.43
CA ILE A 73 -13.06 -15.02 17.72
C ILE A 73 -13.43 -15.04 19.21
N GLN A 74 -13.19 -13.93 19.92
CA GLN A 74 -13.65 -13.78 21.29
C GLN A 74 -15.02 -13.09 21.29
N VAL A 75 -16.03 -13.77 21.85
CA VAL A 75 -17.41 -13.27 21.98
C VAL A 75 -17.82 -13.41 23.44
N ASN A 76 -18.12 -12.29 24.11
CA ASN A 76 -18.54 -12.25 25.52
C ASN A 76 -17.59 -13.00 26.48
N GLY A 77 -16.28 -12.94 26.23
CA GLY A 77 -15.28 -13.63 27.06
C GLY A 77 -15.05 -15.11 26.71
N MET A 78 -15.84 -15.70 25.80
CA MET A 78 -15.62 -17.05 25.30
C MET A 78 -14.95 -17.04 23.93
N LEU A 79 -14.06 -18.00 23.67
CA LEU A 79 -13.44 -18.18 22.37
C LEU A 79 -14.27 -19.14 21.51
N THR A 80 -14.42 -18.83 20.23
CA THR A 80 -15.00 -19.75 19.25
C THR A 80 -14.07 -20.91 18.96
N GLU A 81 -14.59 -21.90 18.22
CA GLU A 81 -13.76 -22.85 17.50
C GLU A 81 -12.81 -22.16 16.51
N GLU A 82 -11.78 -22.89 16.10
CA GLU A 82 -10.81 -22.39 15.11
C GLU A 82 -11.45 -22.21 13.74
N ILE A 83 -11.27 -21.03 13.16
CA ILE A 83 -11.73 -20.68 11.82
C ILE A 83 -10.50 -20.55 10.93
N LEU A 84 -10.51 -21.22 9.78
CA LEU A 84 -9.49 -21.07 8.75
C LEU A 84 -9.63 -19.69 8.09
N ILE A 85 -8.54 -18.93 8.10
CA ILE A 85 -8.46 -17.61 7.47
C ILE A 85 -7.94 -17.79 6.04
N THR A 86 -8.82 -17.55 5.07
CA THR A 86 -8.52 -17.71 3.64
C THR A 86 -8.15 -16.39 2.94
N ARG A 87 -8.41 -15.26 3.60
CA ARG A 87 -8.17 -13.90 3.11
C ARG A 87 -7.91 -12.96 4.30
N SER A 88 -7.48 -11.74 4.01
CA SER A 88 -7.09 -10.70 4.98
C SER A 88 -5.66 -10.83 5.53
N VAL A 89 -5.19 -9.72 6.09
CA VAL A 89 -3.88 -9.60 6.75
C VAL A 89 -4.06 -9.40 8.25
N ARG A 90 -3.09 -9.79 9.08
CA ARG A 90 -3.20 -9.62 10.54
C ARG A 90 -2.96 -8.17 10.93
N GLN A 91 -3.86 -7.55 11.69
CA GLN A 91 -3.59 -6.24 12.28
C GLN A 91 -2.41 -6.31 13.25
N GLY A 92 -1.57 -5.27 13.27
CA GLY A 92 -0.37 -5.22 14.11
C GLY A 92 0.76 -6.15 13.67
N CYS A 93 0.66 -6.80 12.50
CA CYS A 93 1.78 -7.53 11.89
C CYS A 93 2.54 -6.59 10.93
N PRO A 94 3.83 -6.32 11.14
CA PRO A 94 4.59 -5.40 10.28
C PRO A 94 4.74 -5.84 8.82
N LEU A 95 4.48 -7.11 8.50
CA LEU A 95 4.43 -7.58 7.12
C LEU A 95 3.09 -7.26 6.42
N SER A 96 2.01 -7.08 7.18
CA SER A 96 0.66 -6.86 6.64
C SER A 96 0.58 -5.62 5.76
N MET A 97 1.24 -4.53 6.15
CA MET A 97 1.22 -3.29 5.38
C MET A 97 1.87 -3.45 4.01
N ASN A 98 3.02 -4.12 3.96
CA ASN A 98 3.72 -4.41 2.70
C ASN A 98 2.87 -5.32 1.80
N LEU A 99 2.24 -6.37 2.35
CA LEU A 99 1.36 -7.25 1.57
C LEU A 99 0.13 -6.49 1.04
N TYR A 100 -0.42 -5.57 1.82
CA TYR A 100 -1.54 -4.73 1.39
C TYR A 100 -1.12 -3.77 0.26
N ALA A 101 0.02 -3.07 0.42
CA ALA A 101 0.58 -2.19 -0.60
C ALA A 101 0.78 -2.92 -1.94
N LEU A 102 1.33 -4.13 -1.91
CA LEU A 102 1.49 -4.97 -3.11
C LEU A 102 0.15 -5.36 -3.75
N ALA A 103 -0.86 -5.66 -2.94
CA ALA A 103 -2.17 -6.02 -3.44
C ALA A 103 -2.87 -4.83 -4.10
N ILE A 104 -2.90 -3.66 -3.43
CA ILE A 104 -3.59 -2.47 -3.94
C ILE A 104 -2.86 -1.84 -5.14
N GLU A 105 -1.54 -2.01 -5.25
CA GLU A 105 -0.77 -1.58 -6.41
C GLU A 105 -1.19 -2.29 -7.70
N THR A 106 -1.72 -3.51 -7.62
CA THR A 106 -2.28 -4.18 -8.81
C THR A 106 -3.48 -3.44 -9.40
N PHE A 107 -4.29 -2.80 -8.55
CA PHE A 107 -5.38 -1.93 -8.97
C PHE A 107 -4.85 -0.64 -9.60
N ALA A 108 -3.90 0.02 -8.93
CA ALA A 108 -3.31 1.24 -9.48
C ALA A 108 -2.64 1.00 -10.84
N ASN A 109 -2.00 -0.14 -11.03
CA ASN A 109 -1.44 -0.56 -12.31
C ASN A 109 -2.50 -0.86 -13.37
N SER A 110 -3.65 -1.45 -13.01
CA SER A 110 -4.72 -1.69 -13.98
C SER A 110 -5.31 -0.37 -14.50
N ILE A 111 -5.40 0.66 -13.64
CA ILE A 111 -5.78 2.02 -14.04
C ILE A 111 -4.70 2.64 -14.94
N ARG A 112 -3.45 2.67 -14.47
CA ARG A 112 -2.34 3.36 -15.18
C ARG A 112 -2.01 2.76 -16.54
N THR A 113 -2.22 1.46 -16.72
CA THR A 113 -1.97 0.77 -18.01
C THR A 113 -3.15 0.85 -18.97
N ASN A 114 -4.35 1.21 -18.50
CA ASN A 114 -5.53 1.33 -19.33
C ASN A 114 -5.56 2.68 -20.05
N LYS A 115 -5.04 2.70 -21.29
CA LYS A 115 -5.00 3.89 -22.15
C LYS A 115 -6.37 4.50 -22.49
N ASN A 116 -7.47 3.79 -22.21
CA ASN A 116 -8.81 4.34 -22.41
C ASN A 116 -9.25 5.26 -21.26
N ILE A 117 -8.63 5.12 -20.09
CA ILE A 117 -8.83 6.03 -18.96
C ILE A 117 -7.94 7.24 -19.23
N LYS A 118 -8.53 8.43 -19.41
CA LYS A 118 -7.80 9.62 -19.88
C LYS A 118 -7.03 10.30 -18.76
N GLY A 119 -7.65 10.44 -17.59
CA GLY A 119 -7.07 11.23 -16.49
C GLY A 119 -6.93 12.71 -16.83
N ILE A 120 -6.10 13.42 -16.07
CA ILE A 120 -5.82 14.85 -16.26
C ILE A 120 -4.42 15.09 -16.83
N ASN A 121 -4.32 15.92 -17.87
CA ASN A 121 -3.05 16.42 -18.37
C ASN A 121 -2.64 17.65 -17.56
N ILE A 122 -1.47 17.60 -16.93
CA ILE A 122 -0.87 18.74 -16.22
C ILE A 122 0.24 19.31 -17.10
N PRO A 123 0.31 20.64 -17.28
CA PRO A 123 1.43 21.26 -17.98
C PRO A 123 2.78 20.79 -17.41
N ASN A 124 3.72 20.46 -18.30
CA ASN A 124 5.06 19.94 -17.99
C ASN A 124 5.14 18.48 -17.52
N LEU A 125 4.03 17.74 -17.43
CA LEU A 125 4.06 16.28 -17.28
C LEU A 125 3.94 15.60 -18.65
N LYS A 126 4.73 14.54 -18.87
CA LYS A 126 4.74 13.78 -20.13
C LYS A 126 3.50 12.89 -20.29
N GLU A 127 2.99 12.37 -19.19
CA GLU A 127 1.88 11.42 -19.15
C GLU A 127 0.74 12.01 -18.30
N PRO A 128 -0.53 11.68 -18.61
CA PRO A 128 -1.67 12.10 -17.81
C PRO A 128 -1.66 11.44 -16.43
N ILE A 129 -2.18 12.15 -15.42
CA ILE A 129 -2.42 11.57 -14.11
C ILE A 129 -3.84 11.00 -14.06
N GLN A 130 -3.95 9.69 -13.86
CA GLN A 130 -5.25 8.98 -13.79
C GLN A 130 -5.69 8.69 -12.36
N LEU A 131 -4.75 8.57 -11.42
CA LEU A 131 -5.01 8.14 -10.05
C LEU A 131 -3.99 8.76 -9.09
N PHE A 132 -4.50 9.31 -8.00
CA PHE A 132 -3.76 9.57 -6.77
C PHE A 132 -4.17 8.52 -5.75
N GLN A 133 -3.20 7.87 -5.12
CA GLN A 133 -3.46 6.81 -4.16
C GLN A 133 -2.60 6.99 -2.92
N HIS A 134 -3.24 6.91 -1.76
CA HIS A 134 -2.59 6.88 -0.46
C HIS A 134 -3.15 5.70 0.33
N VAL A 135 -2.45 4.56 0.28
CA VAL A 135 -2.88 3.31 0.91
C VAL A 135 -4.27 2.89 0.38
N ASP A 136 -5.31 2.92 1.19
CA ASP A 136 -6.69 2.59 0.84
C ASP A 136 -7.45 3.76 0.22
N ASP A 137 -7.01 5.00 0.45
CA ASP A 137 -7.61 6.18 -0.13
C ASP A 137 -7.19 6.37 -1.59
N CYS A 138 -8.17 6.39 -2.47
CA CYS A 138 -7.97 6.55 -3.91
C CYS A 138 -8.78 7.73 -4.43
N THR A 139 -8.11 8.66 -5.11
CA THR A 139 -8.74 9.79 -5.80
C THR A 139 -8.43 9.71 -7.29
N THR A 140 -9.47 9.69 -8.12
CA THR A 140 -9.34 9.76 -9.57
C THR A 140 -9.98 11.04 -10.09
N ILE A 141 -9.49 11.51 -11.23
CA ILE A 141 -10.06 12.65 -11.95
C ILE A 141 -10.51 12.12 -13.31
N THR A 142 -11.82 12.16 -13.55
CA THR A 142 -12.43 11.68 -14.78
C THR A 142 -12.83 12.85 -15.67
N THR A 143 -12.53 12.80 -16.96
CA THR A 143 -12.84 13.92 -17.88
C THR A 143 -14.29 13.92 -18.37
N ASP A 144 -14.93 12.75 -18.41
CA ASP A 144 -16.30 12.56 -18.89
C ASP A 144 -16.94 11.30 -18.28
N ILE A 145 -18.24 11.08 -18.56
CA ILE A 145 -19.00 9.93 -18.04
C ILE A 145 -18.42 8.58 -18.51
N LYS A 146 -17.84 8.54 -19.71
CA LYS A 146 -17.24 7.33 -20.26
C LYS A 146 -15.96 6.99 -19.52
N ASP A 147 -15.13 8.00 -19.23
CA ASP A 147 -13.91 7.87 -18.44
C ASP A 147 -14.20 7.36 -17.03
N TYR A 148 -15.22 7.93 -16.38
CA TYR A 148 -15.74 7.43 -15.09
C TYR A 148 -16.17 5.97 -15.16
N SER A 149 -16.93 5.60 -16.20
CA SER A 149 -17.41 4.23 -16.38
C SER A 149 -16.25 3.22 -16.56
N LEU A 150 -15.18 3.63 -17.25
CA LEU A 150 -13.98 2.80 -17.42
C LEU A 150 -13.23 2.62 -16.09
N PHE A 151 -13.06 3.69 -15.32
CA PHE A 151 -12.47 3.61 -13.98
C PHE A 151 -13.27 2.67 -13.08
N MET A 152 -14.60 2.83 -13.05
CA MET A 152 -15.49 1.99 -12.23
C MET A 152 -15.41 0.52 -12.63
N ASN A 153 -15.30 0.20 -13.92
CA ASN A 153 -15.12 -1.18 -14.38
C ASN A 153 -13.80 -1.80 -13.87
N GLU A 154 -12.70 -1.04 -13.89
CA GLU A 154 -11.44 -1.51 -13.32
C GLU A 154 -11.54 -1.72 -11.80
N PHE A 155 -12.21 -0.81 -11.09
CA PHE A 155 -12.48 -0.98 -9.67
C PHE A 155 -13.32 -2.24 -9.40
N GLU A 156 -14.40 -2.48 -10.16
CA GLU A 156 -15.24 -3.66 -9.98
C GLU A 156 -14.50 -4.97 -10.24
N LYS A 157 -13.60 -5.01 -11.24
CA LYS A 157 -12.72 -6.15 -11.49
C LYS A 157 -11.82 -6.41 -10.28
N PHE A 158 -11.19 -5.37 -9.77
CA PHE A 158 -10.36 -5.48 -8.57
C PHE A 158 -11.19 -5.94 -7.35
N GLY A 159 -12.37 -5.35 -7.12
CA GLY A 159 -13.26 -5.72 -6.03
C GLY A 159 -13.72 -7.19 -6.09
N LYS A 160 -13.99 -7.72 -7.28
CA LYS A 160 -14.28 -9.16 -7.46
C LYS A 160 -13.11 -10.07 -7.09
N ALA A 161 -11.88 -9.63 -7.33
CA ALA A 161 -10.68 -10.40 -7.03
C ALA A 161 -10.24 -10.28 -5.55
N SER A 162 -10.36 -9.09 -4.96
CA SER A 162 -9.86 -8.79 -3.62
C SER A 162 -10.92 -8.86 -2.51
N GLY A 163 -12.20 -8.77 -2.87
CA GLY A 163 -13.31 -8.58 -1.94
C GLY A 163 -13.44 -7.13 -1.43
N ALA A 164 -12.70 -6.18 -1.99
CA ALA A 164 -12.83 -4.76 -1.67
C ALA A 164 -14.16 -4.19 -2.21
N ASN A 165 -14.76 -3.28 -1.45
CA ASN A 165 -16.00 -2.61 -1.81
C ASN A 165 -15.85 -1.09 -1.71
N ILE A 166 -16.58 -0.36 -2.53
CA ILE A 166 -16.67 1.11 -2.42
C ILE A 166 -17.50 1.44 -1.19
N ALA A 167 -16.95 2.29 -0.31
CA ALA A 167 -17.74 2.94 0.72
C ALA A 167 -18.74 3.90 0.06
N ARG A 168 -20.02 3.55 0.08
CA ARG A 168 -21.11 4.42 -0.38
C ARG A 168 -21.69 5.11 0.85
N ASN A 169 -21.26 6.34 1.09
CA ASN A 169 -21.89 7.23 2.07
C ASN A 169 -23.04 7.99 1.42
#